data_AF-A0A3N5S846-F1
#
_entry.id   AF-A0A3N5S846-F1
#
_cell.length_a   1.000
_cell.length_b   1.000
_cell.length_c   1.000
_cell.angle_alpha   90.00
_cell.angle_beta   90.00
_cell.angle_gamma   90.00
#
_symmetry.space_group_name_H-M   'P 1'
#
loop_
_entity.id
_entity.type
_entity.pdbx_description
1 polymer ?
#
loop_
_entity_poly.entity_id
_entity_poly.type
_entity_poly.pdbx_seq_one_letter_code
_entity_poly.pdbx_strand_id
1 'polypeptide(L)'
;MASIGVDCDITLTHPAVNGGAPVGFVAKRRGNRLVMVKRQAYMTPDGTYSDRIWFWVTVVCSDDIRNPDGSKHAATRSQIYSNLLAFLAARTGITLTCGTAVWNDLYATLTTTQEYLGQDSDELILSLNNGAMTQTAPIDHDRFANSLWDGPLTWETSYWR
;
A
#
# COMPACT_ATOMS: atom_id res chain seq x y z
N MET A 1 -17.23 8.48 -14.87
CA MET A 1 -16.10 7.71 -14.30
C MET A 1 -14.89 8.62 -14.35
N ALA A 2 -14.06 8.67 -13.31
CA ALA A 2 -12.90 9.56 -13.29
C ALA A 2 -11.92 9.18 -14.41
N SER A 3 -11.53 10.15 -15.23
CA SER A 3 -10.61 9.99 -16.34
C SER A 3 -9.18 10.31 -15.90
N ILE A 4 -8.26 9.36 -16.08
CA ILE A 4 -6.85 9.56 -15.74
C ILE A 4 -6.23 10.62 -16.66
N GLY A 5 -5.43 11.53 -16.10
CA GLY A 5 -4.82 12.65 -16.81
C GLY A 5 -5.76 13.83 -17.05
N VAL A 6 -7.04 13.71 -16.66
CA VAL A 6 -8.02 14.80 -16.68
C VAL A 6 -8.51 15.06 -15.26
N ASP A 7 -9.20 14.08 -14.65
CA ASP A 7 -9.83 14.20 -13.31
C ASP A 7 -8.93 13.71 -12.17
N CYS A 8 -7.92 12.89 -12.48
CA CYS A 8 -7.06 12.25 -11.49
C CYS A 8 -5.74 11.77 -12.10
N ASP A 9 -4.73 11.50 -11.27
CA ASP A 9 -3.47 10.90 -11.73
C ASP A 9 -3.51 9.37 -11.71
N ILE A 10 -4.20 8.80 -10.73
CA ILE A 10 -4.37 7.36 -10.57
C ILE A 10 -5.83 7.03 -10.26
N THR A 11 -6.23 5.78 -10.50
CA THR A 11 -7.45 5.22 -9.92
C THR A 11 -7.14 3.97 -9.10
N LEU A 12 -7.95 3.77 -8.05
CA LEU A 12 -8.03 2.52 -7.31
C LEU A 12 -9.39 1.87 -7.56
N THR A 13 -9.40 0.54 -7.70
CA THR A 13 -10.63 -0.23 -7.89
C THR A 13 -10.59 -1.50 -7.03
N HIS A 14 -11.72 -1.82 -6.40
CA HIS A 14 -11.90 -3.03 -5.59
C HIS A 14 -13.40 -3.36 -5.52
N PRO A 15 -13.85 -4.62 -5.70
CA PRO A 15 -15.28 -4.96 -5.75
C PRO A 15 -16.10 -4.54 -4.53
N ALA A 16 -15.50 -4.59 -3.34
CA ALA A 16 -16.16 -4.22 -2.08
C ALA A 16 -16.10 -2.72 -1.75
N VAL A 17 -15.38 -1.90 -2.52
CA VAL A 17 -15.22 -0.46 -2.27
C VAL A 17 -15.89 0.30 -3.39
N ASN A 18 -16.69 1.32 -3.05
CA ASN A 18 -17.40 2.15 -4.03
C ASN A 18 -18.22 1.34 -5.07
N GLY A 19 -18.80 0.21 -4.65
CA GLY A 19 -19.54 -0.69 -5.53
C GLY A 19 -18.73 -1.27 -6.70
N GLY A 20 -17.41 -1.33 -6.58
CA GLY A 20 -16.51 -1.77 -7.64
C GLY A 20 -16.20 -0.70 -8.69
N ALA A 21 -16.75 0.52 -8.57
CA ALA A 21 -16.43 1.61 -9.48
C ALA A 21 -15.06 2.24 -9.13
N PRO A 22 -14.24 2.59 -10.14
CA PRO A 22 -12.94 3.23 -9.91
C PRO A 22 -13.09 4.57 -9.17
N VAL A 23 -12.24 4.79 -8.18
CA VAL A 23 -12.09 6.08 -7.49
C VAL A 23 -10.79 6.73 -7.93
N GLY A 24 -10.87 7.97 -8.41
CA GLY A 24 -9.72 8.75 -8.84
C GLY A 24 -9.05 9.47 -7.68
N PHE A 25 -7.71 9.51 -7.70
CA PHE A 25 -6.90 10.25 -6.75
C PHE A 25 -5.88 11.13 -7.48
N VAL A 26 -5.67 12.33 -6.95
CA VAL A 26 -4.54 13.19 -7.35
C VAL A 26 -3.35 12.82 -6.50
N ALA A 27 -2.19 12.67 -7.14
CA ALA A 27 -1.00 12.19 -6.48
C ALA A 27 0.20 13.12 -6.70
N LYS A 28 0.97 13.30 -5.64
CA LYS A 28 2.18 14.11 -5.66
C LYS A 28 3.25 13.42 -6.47
N ARG A 29 3.75 14.12 -7.50
CA ARG A 29 4.85 13.64 -8.34
C ARG A 29 6.18 13.86 -7.65
N ARG A 30 7.09 12.88 -7.76
CA ARG A 30 8.50 13.03 -7.40
C ARG A 30 9.32 13.16 -8.68
N GLY A 31 9.53 14.40 -9.13
CA GLY A 31 10.04 14.68 -10.48
C GLY A 31 9.02 14.22 -11.53
N ASN A 32 9.47 13.48 -12.55
CA ASN A 32 8.58 12.93 -13.59
C ASN A 32 7.91 11.60 -13.19
N ARG A 33 8.01 11.18 -11.92
CA ARG A 33 7.54 9.88 -11.45
C ARG A 33 6.28 10.03 -10.61
N LEU A 34 5.25 9.28 -10.99
CA LEU A 34 3.97 9.22 -10.30
C LEU A 34 3.89 8.03 -9.33
N VAL A 35 4.28 6.85 -9.82
CA VAL A 35 4.32 5.61 -9.04
C VAL A 35 5.78 5.17 -8.93
N MET A 36 6.24 4.94 -7.70
CA MET A 36 7.53 4.31 -7.47
C MET A 36 7.35 2.80 -7.39
N VAL A 37 8.07 2.07 -8.24
CA VAL A 37 8.04 0.60 -8.25
C VAL A 37 9.42 0.08 -7.84
N LYS A 38 9.48 -0.76 -6.80
CA LYS A 38 10.69 -1.50 -6.43
C LYS A 38 10.44 -2.98 -6.67
N ARG A 39 11.36 -3.63 -7.37
CA ARG A 39 11.41 -5.09 -7.53
C ARG A 39 12.58 -5.63 -6.74
N GLN A 40 12.39 -6.74 -6.06
CA GLN A 40 13.44 -7.42 -5.30
C GLN A 40 13.19 -8.92 -5.33
N ALA A 41 14.19 -9.68 -5.74
CA ALA A 41 14.21 -11.12 -5.53
C ALA A 41 14.67 -11.39 -4.08
N TYR A 42 13.98 -12.28 -3.38
CA TYR A 42 14.38 -12.78 -2.08
C TYR A 42 14.56 -14.30 -2.15
N MET A 43 15.64 -14.80 -1.56
CA MET A 43 15.86 -16.23 -1.46
C MET A 43 14.93 -16.80 -0.39
N THR A 44 14.16 -17.81 -0.75
CA THR A 44 13.28 -18.55 0.16
C THR A 44 14.08 -19.61 0.93
N PRO A 45 13.54 -20.15 2.04
CA PRO A 45 14.25 -21.13 2.87
C PRO A 45 14.65 -22.43 2.14
N ASP A 46 13.97 -22.77 1.05
CA ASP A 46 14.26 -23.92 0.19
C ASP A 46 15.36 -23.64 -0.85
N GLY A 47 15.97 -22.44 -0.84
CA GLY A 47 17.02 -22.04 -1.77
C GLY A 47 16.51 -21.55 -3.13
N THR A 48 15.19 -21.45 -3.33
CA THR A 48 14.62 -20.83 -4.53
C THR A 48 14.55 -19.30 -4.38
N TYR A 49 14.28 -18.59 -5.48
CA TYR A 49 14.06 -17.14 -5.45
C TYR A 49 12.59 -16.85 -5.69
N SER A 50 12.05 -15.92 -4.91
CA SER A 50 10.73 -15.35 -5.13
C SER A 50 10.84 -13.85 -5.36
N ASP A 51 10.05 -13.35 -6.31
CA ASP A 51 10.04 -11.94 -6.67
C ASP A 51 9.00 -11.18 -5.87
N ARG A 52 9.42 -10.02 -5.36
CA ARG A 52 8.55 -9.09 -4.66
C ARG A 52 8.56 -7.72 -5.33
N ILE A 53 7.37 -7.16 -5.49
CA ILE A 53 7.17 -5.86 -6.09
C ILE A 53 6.40 -4.99 -5.09
N TRP A 54 6.92 -3.80 -4.83
CA TRP A 54 6.24 -2.77 -4.07
C TRP A 54 5.94 -1.57 -4.94
N PHE A 55 4.82 -0.93 -4.65
CA PHE A 55 4.32 0.25 -5.31
C PHE A 55 4.08 1.32 -4.26
N TRP A 56 4.69 2.49 -4.43
CA TRP A 56 4.41 3.66 -3.61
C TRP A 56 3.85 4.80 -4.44
N VAL A 57 2.80 5.42 -3.90
CA VAL A 57 2.19 6.63 -4.43
C VAL A 57 1.90 7.56 -3.26
N THR A 58 2.16 8.86 -3.42
CA THR A 58 1.76 9.86 -2.43
C THR A 58 0.45 10.48 -2.88
N VAL A 59 -0.66 10.11 -2.23
CA VAL A 59 -1.98 10.71 -2.47
C VAL A 59 -2.07 12.02 -1.69
N VAL A 60 -2.61 13.07 -2.32
CA VAL A 60 -2.81 14.36 -1.67
C VAL A 60 -4.30 14.52 -1.35
N CYS A 61 -4.60 14.85 -0.10
CA CYS A 61 -5.96 15.15 0.37
C CYS A 61 -6.04 16.63 0.72
N SER A 62 -6.82 17.41 -0.02
CA SER A 62 -7.05 18.84 0.26
C SER A 62 -8.35 19.28 -0.41
N ASP A 63 -9.02 20.28 0.16
CA ASP A 63 -10.26 20.85 -0.40
C ASP A 63 -10.00 21.79 -1.60
N ASP A 64 -8.75 22.24 -1.75
CA ASP A 64 -8.31 23.14 -2.81
C ASP A 64 -7.44 22.46 -3.87
N ILE A 65 -7.39 21.12 -3.84
CA ILE A 65 -6.61 20.36 -4.82
C ILE A 65 -7.17 20.51 -6.24
N ARG A 66 -6.23 20.60 -7.19
CA ARG A 66 -6.53 20.69 -8.62
C ARG A 66 -6.30 19.35 -9.29
N ASN A 67 -7.17 19.06 -10.24
CA ASN A 67 -7.03 17.95 -11.16
C ASN A 67 -5.87 18.19 -12.13
N PRO A 68 -5.37 17.14 -12.81
CA PRO A 68 -4.34 17.30 -13.84
C PRO A 68 -4.68 18.29 -14.95
N ASP A 69 -5.96 18.46 -15.30
CA ASP A 69 -6.43 19.45 -16.28
C ASP A 69 -6.54 20.90 -15.72
N GLY A 70 -6.26 21.09 -14.42
CA GLY A 70 -6.35 22.37 -13.71
C GLY A 70 -7.73 22.69 -13.13
N SER A 71 -8.75 21.87 -13.39
CA SER A 71 -10.07 22.03 -12.78
C SER A 71 -10.04 21.75 -11.27
N LYS A 72 -11.05 22.21 -10.53
CA LYS A 72 -11.16 21.92 -9.09
C LYS A 72 -11.54 20.45 -8.91
N HIS A 73 -10.84 19.73 -8.02
CA HIS A 73 -11.21 18.36 -7.70
C HIS A 73 -12.56 18.33 -6.97
N ALA A 74 -13.42 17.40 -7.36
CA ALA A 74 -14.81 17.37 -6.88
C ALA A 74 -14.94 16.81 -5.45
N ALA A 75 -14.05 15.91 -5.05
CA ALA A 75 -14.08 15.30 -3.72
C ALA A 75 -13.43 16.22 -2.67
N THR A 76 -14.02 16.29 -1.49
CA THR A 76 -13.44 17.00 -0.34
C THR A 76 -12.26 16.23 0.24
N ARG A 77 -11.40 16.90 1.01
CA ARG A 77 -10.30 16.28 1.78
C ARG A 77 -10.76 15.05 2.56
N SER A 78 -11.88 15.17 3.27
CA SER A 78 -12.46 14.06 4.06
C SER A 78 -12.94 12.89 3.19
N GLN A 79 -13.53 13.18 2.03
CA GLN A 79 -13.95 12.14 1.09
C GLN A 79 -12.76 11.41 0.46
N ILE A 80 -11.71 12.14 0.07
CA ILE A 80 -10.49 11.54 -0.47
C ILE A 80 -9.87 10.60 0.57
N TYR A 81 -9.71 11.09 1.81
CA TYR A 81 -9.13 10.32 2.91
C TYR A 81 -9.94 9.05 3.22
N SER A 82 -11.26 9.18 3.41
CA SER A 82 -12.14 8.04 3.71
C SER A 82 -12.17 7.01 2.58
N ASN A 83 -12.19 7.43 1.32
CA ASN A 83 -12.09 6.52 0.19
C ASN A 83 -10.76 5.76 0.17
N LEU A 84 -9.64 6.46 0.41
CA LEU A 84 -8.32 5.83 0.45
C LEU A 84 -8.25 4.78 1.58
N LEU A 85 -8.75 5.11 2.77
CA LEU A 85 -8.81 4.16 3.88
C LEU A 85 -9.70 2.95 3.56
N ALA A 86 -10.80 3.11 2.83
CA ALA A 86 -11.65 2.00 2.42
C ALA A 86 -10.91 1.00 1.52
N PHE A 87 -10.09 1.48 0.57
CA PHE A 87 -9.23 0.60 -0.22
C PHE A 87 -8.18 -0.11 0.63
N LEU A 88 -7.55 0.61 1.55
CA LEU A 88 -6.52 0.04 2.42
C LEU A 88 -7.09 -0.99 3.40
N ALA A 89 -8.34 -0.80 3.84
CA ALA A 89 -9.09 -1.75 4.65
C ALA A 89 -9.48 -3.04 3.89
N ALA A 90 -9.59 -2.99 2.55
CA ALA A 90 -9.88 -4.18 1.73
C ALA A 90 -8.71 -5.19 1.70
N ARG A 91 -7.49 -4.76 2.05
CA ARG A 91 -6.25 -5.54 2.18
C ARG A 91 -5.70 -6.22 0.93
N THR A 92 -6.55 -6.72 0.04
CA THR A 92 -6.17 -7.56 -1.12
C THR A 92 -7.07 -7.23 -2.31
N GLY A 93 -6.74 -7.71 -3.52
CA GLY A 93 -7.61 -7.54 -4.69
C GLY A 93 -7.69 -6.10 -5.21
N ILE A 94 -6.79 -5.22 -4.79
CA ILE A 94 -6.81 -3.80 -5.19
C ILE A 94 -6.21 -3.68 -6.58
N THR A 95 -6.89 -2.98 -7.47
CA THR A 95 -6.35 -2.61 -8.78
C THR A 95 -5.87 -1.17 -8.77
N LEU A 96 -4.59 -0.94 -9.05
CA LEU A 96 -3.99 0.37 -9.25
C LEU A 96 -3.83 0.64 -10.74
N THR A 97 -4.45 1.72 -11.23
CA THR A 97 -4.33 2.16 -12.63
C THR A 97 -3.71 3.55 -12.65
N CYS A 98 -2.75 3.77 -13.53
CA CYS A 98 -2.22 5.09 -13.87
C CYS A 98 -2.13 5.23 -15.40
N GLY A 99 -1.73 6.39 -15.89
CA GLY A 99 -1.72 6.67 -17.34
C GLY A 99 -0.83 5.74 -18.18
N THR A 100 0.11 5.02 -17.57
CA THR A 100 1.06 4.14 -18.28
C THR A 100 0.88 2.65 -17.97
N ALA A 101 0.17 2.28 -16.92
CA ALA A 101 0.12 0.91 -16.46
C ALA A 101 -1.09 0.60 -15.58
N VAL A 102 -1.42 -0.69 -15.53
CA VAL A 102 -2.43 -1.26 -14.65
C VAL A 102 -1.81 -2.43 -13.90
N TRP A 103 -1.98 -2.44 -12.58
CA TRP A 103 -1.57 -3.52 -11.70
C TRP A 103 -2.76 -4.04 -10.95
N ASN A 104 -3.10 -5.30 -11.18
CA ASN A 104 -4.24 -5.98 -10.58
C ASN A 104 -3.80 -6.80 -9.35
N ASP A 105 -4.77 -7.16 -8.53
CA ASP A 105 -4.61 -8.07 -7.39
C ASP A 105 -3.50 -7.66 -6.41
N LEU A 106 -3.45 -6.36 -6.10
CA LEU A 106 -2.49 -5.82 -5.16
C LEU A 106 -2.97 -5.95 -3.72
N TYR A 107 -1.99 -6.04 -2.83
CA TYR A 107 -2.16 -6.13 -1.39
C TYR A 107 -1.76 -4.80 -0.74
N ALA A 108 -2.58 -4.30 0.17
CA ALA A 108 -2.25 -3.15 1.01
C ALA A 108 -1.36 -3.60 2.18
N THR A 109 -0.21 -2.93 2.32
CA THR A 109 0.79 -3.32 3.33
C THR A 109 0.34 -2.95 4.76
N LEU A 110 -0.37 -1.81 4.94
CA LEU A 110 -0.96 -1.29 6.19
C LEU A 110 -2.08 -0.29 5.85
N THR A 111 -2.83 0.21 6.85
CA THR A 111 -3.91 1.22 6.64
C THR A 111 -3.36 2.55 6.08
N THR A 112 -2.08 2.86 6.32
CA THR A 112 -1.22 3.84 5.62
C THR A 112 0.24 3.51 5.96
N THR A 113 1.22 3.86 5.11
CA THR A 113 2.64 3.64 5.44
C THR A 113 3.30 4.85 6.08
N GLN A 114 2.85 6.05 5.71
CA GLN A 114 3.28 7.31 6.31
C GLN A 114 2.26 8.40 5.96
N GLU A 115 1.90 9.22 6.94
CA GLU A 115 0.98 10.35 6.78
C GLU A 115 1.70 11.64 7.18
N TYR A 116 1.62 12.67 6.34
CA TYR A 116 2.02 14.03 6.68
C TYR A 116 0.76 14.87 6.81
N LEU A 117 0.40 15.22 8.03
CA LEU A 117 -0.84 15.95 8.32
C LEU A 117 -0.54 17.45 8.38
N GLY A 118 -1.13 18.20 7.46
CA GLY A 118 -0.98 19.64 7.36
C GLY A 118 -2.28 20.37 7.67
N GLN A 119 -2.19 21.69 7.83
CA GLN A 119 -3.36 22.53 8.09
C GLN A 119 -4.35 22.47 6.91
N ASP A 120 -3.86 22.63 5.69
CA ASP A 120 -4.71 22.74 4.48
C ASP A 120 -4.63 21.51 3.56
N SER A 121 -3.67 20.62 3.79
CA SER A 121 -3.49 19.41 2.99
C SER A 121 -2.83 18.29 3.80
N ASP A 122 -3.22 17.05 3.50
CA ASP A 122 -2.53 15.85 3.97
C ASP A 122 -1.87 15.12 2.80
N GLU A 123 -0.71 14.55 3.06
CA GLU A 123 -0.03 13.66 2.11
C GLU A 123 0.03 12.25 2.69
N LEU A 124 -0.62 11.30 2.03
CA LEU A 124 -0.67 9.90 2.44
C LEU A 124 0.17 9.06 1.48
N ILE A 125 1.17 8.36 2.03
CA ILE A 125 1.97 7.40 1.27
C ILE A 125 1.24 6.05 1.26
N LEU A 126 0.61 5.78 0.12
CA LEU A 126 0.05 4.49 -0.25
C LEU A 126 1.21 3.51 -0.53
N SER A 127 1.15 2.31 0.06
CA SER A 127 2.10 1.22 -0.18
C SER A 127 1.36 -0.07 -0.51
N LEU A 128 1.43 -0.47 -1.77
CA LEU A 128 0.85 -1.70 -2.29
C LEU A 128 1.95 -2.70 -2.68
N ASN A 129 1.62 -3.97 -2.77
CA ASN A 129 2.54 -5.01 -3.22
C ASN A 129 1.83 -6.16 -3.94
N ASN A 130 2.57 -6.99 -4.67
CA ASN A 130 2.04 -8.04 -5.56
C ASN A 130 1.80 -9.41 -4.89
N GLY A 131 1.78 -9.49 -3.56
CA GLY A 131 1.57 -10.76 -2.87
C GLY A 131 1.51 -10.58 -1.37
N ALA A 132 0.63 -11.32 -0.70
CA ALA A 132 0.45 -11.24 0.74
C ALA A 132 1.82 -11.13 1.44
N MET A 133 2.02 -10.07 2.22
CA MET A 133 2.92 -10.24 3.35
C MET A 133 2.35 -11.45 4.09
N THR A 134 3.01 -12.60 4.01
CA THR A 134 3.31 -13.28 5.27
C THR A 134 3.97 -12.19 6.08
N GLN A 135 3.16 -11.43 6.83
CA GLN A 135 3.63 -10.83 8.05
C GLN A 135 4.33 -12.03 8.67
N THR A 136 5.66 -12.02 8.68
CA THR A 136 6.36 -12.88 9.62
C THR A 136 5.68 -12.51 10.92
N ALA A 137 4.78 -13.39 11.38
CA ALA A 137 4.09 -13.18 12.63
C ALA A 137 5.22 -12.82 13.61
N PRO A 138 5.01 -11.83 14.50
CA PRO A 138 5.99 -11.54 15.54
C PRO A 138 6.49 -12.88 16.07
N ILE A 139 7.82 -13.02 16.12
CA ILE A 139 8.41 -14.27 16.58
C ILE A 139 7.67 -14.62 17.89
N ASP A 140 7.17 -15.84 17.99
CA ASP A 140 6.43 -16.26 19.18
C ASP A 140 7.30 -15.91 20.40
N HIS A 141 6.77 -15.06 21.28
CA HIS A 141 7.56 -14.47 22.36
C HIS A 141 8.10 -15.57 23.28
N ASP A 142 7.28 -16.60 23.54
CA ASP A 142 7.66 -17.71 24.38
C ASP A 142 8.73 -18.56 23.67
N ARG A 143 8.62 -18.74 22.35
CA ARG A 143 9.65 -19.41 21.55
C ARG A 143 10.98 -18.63 21.56
N PHE A 144 10.95 -17.31 21.46
CA PHE A 144 12.14 -16.46 21.49
C PHE A 144 12.80 -16.45 22.87
N ALA A 145 12.01 -16.25 23.93
CA ALA A 145 12.49 -16.28 25.31
C ALA A 145 13.14 -17.64 25.64
N ASN A 146 12.57 -18.74 25.15
CA ASN A 146 13.10 -20.08 25.35
C ASN A 146 14.26 -20.45 24.39
N SER A 147 14.59 -19.60 23.41
CA SER A 147 15.74 -19.82 22.51
C SER A 147 17.06 -19.23 23.04
N LEU A 148 17.04 -18.66 24.24
CA LEU A 148 18.23 -18.24 24.97
C LEU A 148 18.97 -19.46 25.54
N TRP A 149 20.30 -19.44 25.48
CA TRP A 149 21.16 -20.57 25.86
C TRP A 149 20.99 -21.05 27.32
N ASP A 150 20.49 -20.21 28.22
CA ASP A 150 20.25 -20.56 29.63
C ASP A 150 18.76 -20.73 30.00
N GLY A 151 17.89 -20.79 28.99
CA GLY A 151 16.46 -20.97 29.21
C GLY A 151 16.10 -22.33 29.85
N PRO A 152 14.82 -22.51 30.22
CA PRO A 152 14.35 -23.72 30.91
C PRO A 152 14.34 -24.99 30.02
N LEU A 153 14.75 -24.90 28.76
CA LEU A 153 14.73 -26.01 27.81
C LEU A 153 15.96 -26.92 28.00
N THR A 154 15.74 -28.22 27.87
CA THR A 154 16.80 -29.23 27.79
C THR A 154 17.30 -29.38 26.37
N TRP A 155 18.41 -30.11 26.19
CA TRP A 155 18.95 -30.44 24.88
C TRP A 155 17.91 -31.09 23.95
N GLU A 156 17.06 -31.98 24.47
CA GLU A 156 16.02 -32.69 23.71
C GLU A 156 14.80 -31.81 23.37
N THR A 157 14.59 -30.71 24.09
CA THR A 157 13.40 -29.84 23.95
C THR A 157 13.71 -28.49 23.32
N SER A 158 14.98 -28.25 23.00
CA SER A 158 15.47 -27.01 22.40
C SER A 158 15.16 -26.91 20.90
N TYR A 159 14.92 -25.69 20.44
CA TYR A 159 14.56 -25.37 19.06
C TYR A 159 15.78 -25.23 18.15
N TRP A 160 16.64 -26.25 18.06
CA TRP A 160 17.75 -26.21 17.11
C TRP A 160 17.22 -26.37 15.68
N ARG A 161 17.66 -25.51 14.76
CA ARG A 161 17.61 -25.75 13.31
C ARG A 161 18.99 -26.13 12.82
#